data_AF-A0A953TS87-F1
#
_entry.id   AF-A0A953TS87-F1
#
_cell.length_a   1.000
_cell.length_b   1.000
_cell.length_c   1.000
_cell.angle_alpha   90.00
_cell.angle_beta   90.00
_cell.angle_gamma   90.00
#
_symmetry.space_group_name_H-M   'P 1'
#
loop_
_entity.id
_entity.type
_entity.pdbx_description
1 polymer ?
#
loop_
_entity_poly.entity_id
_entity_poly.type
_entity_poly.pdbx_seq_one_letter_code
_entity_poly.pdbx_strand_id
1 'polypeptide(L)'
;MNIKVSDPPASTNGASGLRCEGPAKIRIHRSTMTAVGSAHPIWWLQGDVAVDDFQTTNSEFHLDHVGAVLENLTIFELEISHSSHVVARHLRLVFLSTHTGNDDKIEFSDIPADQSFSRKLRMGSLASADLTDTTAEFFLLYVHGSSNVSLSRIGRAQLAIAPACQGTLKLPHGLIGSAKTPVIVPEPGASNCPFRLRLNEVNADTWDVYAGGEADLTFTNSVIDELTANGHARLTVHDSDIYADWLSLDGEAQLQVDQSTVGAQRLATQRPDLATSQVRVNGHSHATFDHVNFDCGVVAIENSTTVIHDSVTSPKYIRRSDRATVKTDPRLPVEDLGKEI
;
A
#
# COMPACT_ATOMS: atom_id res chain seq x y z
N MET A 1 -7.30 1.54 -30.49
CA MET A 1 -7.68 0.13 -30.25
C MET A 1 -8.41 0.07 -28.92
N ASN A 2 -9.50 -0.70 -28.81
CA ASN A 2 -10.23 -0.86 -27.55
C ASN A 2 -9.91 -2.22 -26.95
N ILE A 3 -9.26 -2.21 -25.78
CA ILE A 3 -8.86 -3.41 -25.05
C ILE A 3 -9.82 -3.59 -23.88
N LYS A 4 -10.37 -4.79 -23.73
CA LYS A 4 -11.16 -5.16 -22.55
C LYS A 4 -10.39 -6.19 -21.75
N VAL A 5 -10.23 -5.95 -20.46
CA VAL A 5 -9.59 -6.88 -19.53
C VAL A 5 -10.58 -7.24 -18.45
N SER A 6 -10.73 -8.54 -18.20
CA SER A 6 -11.61 -9.10 -17.19
C SER A 6 -10.84 -10.14 -16.42
N ASP A 7 -11.12 -10.27 -15.14
CA ASP A 7 -10.56 -11.37 -14.37
C ASP A 7 -11.18 -12.72 -14.82
N PRO A 8 -10.47 -13.83 -14.58
CA PRO A 8 -11.07 -15.15 -14.68
C PRO A 8 -12.28 -15.28 -13.72
N PRO A 9 -13.30 -16.09 -14.06
CA PRO A 9 -14.38 -16.38 -13.12
C PRO A 9 -13.83 -16.87 -11.75
N ALA A 10 -14.35 -16.31 -10.66
CA ALA A 10 -14.00 -16.62 -9.25
C ALA A 10 -12.65 -16.09 -8.71
N SER A 11 -12.00 -15.13 -9.37
CA SER A 11 -10.88 -14.38 -8.80
C SER A 11 -11.31 -13.58 -7.56
N THR A 12 -10.72 -13.86 -6.40
CA THR A 12 -11.15 -13.29 -5.12
C THR A 12 -10.75 -11.85 -4.90
N ASN A 13 -9.76 -11.31 -5.65
CA ASN A 13 -9.12 -10.02 -5.34
C ASN A 13 -8.81 -9.13 -6.57
N GLY A 14 -9.41 -9.33 -7.74
CA GLY A 14 -9.31 -8.36 -8.85
C GLY A 14 -7.93 -8.13 -9.50
N ALA A 15 -6.84 -8.60 -8.91
CA ALA A 15 -5.48 -8.41 -9.42
C ALA A 15 -5.20 -9.44 -10.53
N SER A 16 -5.52 -9.08 -11.78
CA SER A 16 -5.03 -9.78 -12.97
C SER A 16 -3.81 -9.06 -13.52
N GLY A 17 -2.64 -9.68 -13.44
CA GLY A 17 -1.39 -9.07 -13.92
C GLY A 17 -1.02 -9.54 -15.34
N LEU A 18 -0.68 -8.60 -16.24
CA LEU A 18 0.14 -8.95 -17.40
C LEU A 18 1.61 -8.83 -16.99
N ARG A 19 2.30 -9.97 -16.89
CA ARG A 19 3.74 -9.99 -16.63
C ARG A 19 4.49 -10.16 -17.94
N CYS A 20 5.23 -9.13 -18.35
CA CYS A 20 6.14 -9.21 -19.48
C CYS A 20 7.58 -9.41 -18.95
N GLU A 21 7.94 -10.68 -18.68
CA GLU A 21 9.29 -11.02 -18.23
C GLU A 21 10.31 -10.98 -19.39
N GLY A 22 11.45 -10.32 -19.18
CA GLY A 22 12.57 -10.24 -20.14
C GLY A 22 12.63 -8.89 -20.91
N PRO A 23 13.70 -8.64 -21.68
CA PRO A 23 13.84 -7.40 -22.45
C PRO A 23 12.81 -7.37 -23.59
N ALA A 24 11.62 -6.86 -23.29
CA ALA A 24 10.54 -6.70 -24.24
C ALA A 24 10.66 -5.35 -24.95
N LYS A 25 10.15 -5.29 -26.19
CA LYS A 25 9.89 -4.03 -26.88
C LYS A 25 8.40 -3.84 -27.00
N ILE A 26 7.84 -3.02 -26.12
CA ILE A 26 6.40 -2.79 -26.04
C ILE A 26 6.09 -1.44 -26.65
N ARG A 27 5.16 -1.43 -27.60
CA ARG A 27 4.65 -0.21 -28.21
C ARG A 27 3.14 -0.17 -28.12
N ILE A 28 2.61 0.82 -27.42
CA ILE A 28 1.17 1.05 -27.29
C ILE A 28 0.86 2.38 -27.98
N HIS A 29 -0.06 2.36 -28.93
CA HIS A 29 -0.43 3.54 -29.69
C HIS A 29 -1.95 3.68 -29.74
N ARG A 30 -2.47 4.87 -29.40
CA ARG A 30 -3.87 5.28 -29.56
C ARG A 30 -4.84 4.22 -29.10
N SER A 31 -4.75 3.87 -27.83
CA SER A 31 -5.44 2.73 -27.25
C SER A 31 -6.17 3.11 -25.97
N THR A 32 -7.35 2.55 -25.80
CA THR A 32 -8.14 2.72 -24.58
C THR A 32 -8.36 1.34 -23.99
N MET A 33 -8.06 1.19 -22.71
CA MET A 33 -8.34 -0.03 -21.96
C MET A 33 -9.49 0.20 -20.98
N THR A 34 -10.39 -0.76 -20.90
CA THR A 34 -11.50 -0.75 -19.95
C THR A 34 -11.49 -2.04 -19.17
N ALA A 35 -11.37 -1.92 -17.85
CA ALA A 35 -11.58 -3.02 -16.92
C ALA A 35 -13.06 -3.43 -16.91
N VAL A 36 -13.31 -4.73 -16.84
CA VAL A 36 -14.66 -5.30 -16.72
C VAL A 36 -14.83 -5.87 -15.32
N GLY A 37 -15.89 -5.45 -14.64
CA GLY A 37 -16.15 -5.86 -13.26
C GLY A 37 -15.15 -5.23 -12.29
N SER A 38 -14.57 -6.04 -11.41
CA SER A 38 -13.57 -5.64 -10.41
C SER A 38 -12.12 -5.75 -10.89
N ALA A 39 -11.91 -5.99 -12.19
CA ALA A 39 -10.57 -6.21 -12.71
C ALA A 39 -9.68 -4.98 -12.51
N HIS A 40 -8.47 -5.22 -12.03
CA HIS A 40 -7.45 -4.22 -11.77
C HIS A 40 -6.14 -4.66 -12.45
N PRO A 41 -5.93 -4.31 -13.74
CA PRO A 41 -4.79 -4.84 -14.49
C PRO A 41 -3.46 -4.21 -14.09
N ILE A 42 -2.51 -5.05 -13.69
CA ILE A 42 -1.15 -4.64 -13.30
C ILE A 42 -0.16 -5.09 -14.39
N TRP A 43 0.61 -4.16 -14.93
CA TRP A 43 1.56 -4.41 -16.02
C TRP A 43 2.98 -4.34 -15.48
N TRP A 44 3.61 -5.50 -15.33
CA TRP A 44 5.03 -5.58 -14.96
C TRP A 44 5.88 -5.56 -16.23
N LEU A 45 6.54 -4.43 -16.47
CA LEU A 45 7.23 -4.15 -17.73
C LEU A 45 8.75 -4.08 -17.52
N GLN A 46 9.49 -4.72 -18.44
CA GLN A 46 10.94 -4.67 -18.53
C GLN A 46 11.38 -4.41 -19.99
N GLY A 47 12.54 -3.77 -20.20
CA GLY A 47 13.09 -3.49 -21.53
C GLY A 47 12.77 -2.10 -22.09
N ASP A 48 12.32 -2.01 -23.34
CA ASP A 48 11.98 -0.74 -23.99
C ASP A 48 10.46 -0.57 -24.10
N VAL A 49 9.93 0.51 -23.53
CA VAL A 49 8.49 0.83 -23.56
C VAL A 49 8.27 2.16 -24.25
N ALA A 50 7.41 2.17 -25.27
CA ALA A 50 6.94 3.41 -25.89
C ALA A 50 5.41 3.44 -25.88
N VAL A 51 4.85 4.48 -25.26
CA VAL A 51 3.41 4.69 -25.21
C VAL A 51 3.09 6.06 -25.80
N ASP A 52 2.11 6.10 -26.69
CA ASP A 52 1.56 7.32 -27.25
C ASP A 52 0.04 7.20 -27.27
N ASP A 53 -0.64 8.06 -26.50
CA ASP A 53 -2.09 8.12 -26.36
C ASP A 53 -2.67 6.80 -25.84
N PHE A 54 -2.54 6.57 -24.53
CA PHE A 54 -3.14 5.44 -23.82
C PHE A 54 -3.99 5.90 -22.66
N GLN A 55 -5.20 5.36 -22.55
CA GLN A 55 -6.18 5.78 -21.54
C GLN A 55 -6.83 4.59 -20.86
N THR A 56 -6.86 4.62 -19.54
CA THR A 56 -7.56 3.66 -18.67
C THR A 56 -7.82 4.30 -17.32
N THR A 57 -8.80 3.78 -16.59
CA THR A 57 -9.22 4.30 -15.28
C THR A 57 -8.74 3.45 -14.10
N ASN A 58 -8.26 2.24 -14.34
CA ASN A 58 -8.01 1.26 -13.26
C ASN A 58 -6.87 0.31 -13.64
N SER A 59 -5.68 0.82 -13.95
CA SER A 59 -4.53 -0.01 -14.32
C SER A 59 -3.21 0.62 -13.91
N GLU A 60 -2.26 -0.25 -13.60
CA GLU A 60 -0.94 0.13 -13.10
C GLU A 60 0.16 -0.31 -14.06
N PHE A 61 1.15 0.56 -14.26
CA PHE A 61 2.37 0.24 -14.98
C PHE A 61 3.53 0.23 -13.99
N HIS A 62 4.13 -0.94 -13.80
CA HIS A 62 5.28 -1.15 -12.93
C HIS A 62 6.52 -1.30 -13.79
N LEU A 63 7.39 -0.30 -13.79
CA LEU A 63 8.56 -0.21 -14.64
C LEU A 63 9.84 -0.61 -13.89
N ASP A 64 10.45 -1.70 -14.33
CA ASP A 64 11.63 -2.32 -13.72
C ASP A 64 12.74 -2.55 -14.78
N HIS A 65 13.88 -1.89 -14.63
CA HIS A 65 14.97 -1.85 -15.64
C HIS A 65 14.49 -1.44 -17.05
N VAL A 66 13.61 -0.43 -17.13
CA VAL A 66 12.96 0.01 -18.37
C VAL A 66 13.54 1.31 -18.91
N GLY A 67 13.79 1.38 -20.22
CA GLY A 67 13.85 2.64 -20.96
C GLY A 67 12.46 2.99 -21.51
N ALA A 68 11.82 4.04 -20.98
CA ALA A 68 10.46 4.41 -21.36
C ALA A 68 10.33 5.79 -21.98
N VAL A 69 9.51 5.89 -23.03
CA VAL A 69 8.96 7.15 -23.54
C VAL A 69 7.44 7.09 -23.47
N LEU A 70 6.83 7.96 -22.66
CA LEU A 70 5.40 7.95 -22.38
C LEU A 70 4.76 9.29 -22.75
N GLU A 71 3.85 9.30 -23.71
CA GLU A 71 3.18 10.51 -24.19
C GLU A 71 1.65 10.34 -24.08
N ASN A 72 0.96 11.34 -23.50
CA ASN A 72 -0.51 11.34 -23.39
C ASN A 72 -1.05 10.07 -22.72
N LEU A 73 -0.56 9.76 -21.53
CA LEU A 73 -0.89 8.55 -20.78
C LEU A 73 -1.81 8.89 -19.61
N THR A 74 -2.97 8.25 -19.54
CA THR A 74 -3.89 8.31 -18.40
C THR A 74 -4.06 6.93 -17.80
N ILE A 75 -3.57 6.72 -16.58
CA ILE A 75 -3.60 5.43 -15.88
C ILE A 75 -3.83 5.64 -14.37
N PHE A 76 -4.08 4.54 -13.64
CA PHE A 76 -4.25 4.59 -12.19
C PHE A 76 -2.89 4.82 -11.51
N GLU A 77 -1.92 3.94 -11.73
CA GLU A 77 -0.59 4.05 -11.11
C GLU A 77 0.54 3.92 -12.13
N LEU A 78 1.55 4.79 -12.01
CA LEU A 78 2.85 4.62 -12.65
C LEU A 78 3.93 4.43 -11.59
N GLU A 79 4.37 3.20 -11.41
CA GLU A 79 5.52 2.87 -10.57
C GLU A 79 6.80 2.86 -11.40
N ILE A 80 7.79 3.66 -10.97
CA ILE A 80 9.10 3.73 -11.63
C ILE A 80 10.16 3.33 -10.62
N SER A 81 10.80 2.18 -10.82
CA SER A 81 11.83 1.65 -9.94
C SER A 81 12.99 1.02 -10.72
N HIS A 82 14.02 0.56 -9.99
CA HIS A 82 15.11 -0.28 -10.48
C HIS A 82 15.77 0.14 -11.79
N SER A 83 16.67 1.14 -11.75
CA SER A 83 17.46 1.61 -12.91
C SER A 83 16.64 1.96 -14.17
N SER A 84 15.33 2.18 -14.02
CA SER A 84 14.48 2.63 -15.11
C SER A 84 14.77 4.09 -15.47
N HIS A 85 14.67 4.42 -16.75
CA HIS A 85 14.84 5.76 -17.30
C HIS A 85 13.59 6.14 -18.09
N VAL A 86 12.78 7.03 -17.53
CA VAL A 86 11.50 7.45 -18.10
C VAL A 86 11.58 8.89 -18.59
N VAL A 87 11.18 9.14 -19.84
CA VAL A 87 10.88 10.48 -20.35
C VAL A 87 9.40 10.52 -20.66
N ALA A 88 8.66 11.42 -20.02
CA ALA A 88 7.22 11.42 -20.11
C ALA A 88 6.60 12.81 -20.20
N ARG A 89 5.49 12.89 -20.94
CA ARG A 89 4.75 14.15 -21.15
C ARG A 89 3.25 13.93 -21.09
N HIS A 90 2.56 14.92 -20.55
CA HIS A 90 1.10 14.96 -20.49
C HIS A 90 0.50 13.73 -19.79
N LEU A 91 1.11 13.34 -18.67
CA LEU A 91 0.62 12.23 -17.87
C LEU A 91 -0.53 12.67 -16.96
N ARG A 92 -1.51 11.80 -16.79
CA ARG A 92 -2.60 11.94 -15.83
C ARG A 92 -2.67 10.67 -14.99
N LEU A 93 -2.24 10.78 -13.75
CA LEU A 93 -2.05 9.65 -12.86
C LEU A 93 -2.92 9.83 -11.61
N VAL A 94 -3.43 8.74 -11.04
CA VAL A 94 -3.86 8.77 -9.64
C VAL A 94 -2.60 8.71 -8.77
N PHE A 95 -1.75 7.72 -8.99
CA PHE A 95 -0.49 7.52 -8.28
C PHE A 95 0.72 7.68 -9.20
N LEU A 96 1.67 8.51 -8.77
CA LEU A 96 3.06 8.42 -9.20
C LEU A 96 3.85 7.75 -8.07
N SER A 97 4.45 6.59 -8.33
CA SER A 97 5.06 5.79 -7.28
C SER A 97 6.49 5.33 -7.58
N THR A 98 7.20 4.94 -6.51
CA THR A 98 8.57 4.42 -6.59
C THR A 98 8.95 3.62 -5.34
N HIS A 99 9.93 2.73 -5.50
CA HIS A 99 10.49 1.90 -4.44
C HIS A 99 11.96 2.24 -4.25
N THR A 100 12.36 2.56 -3.02
CA THR A 100 13.78 2.72 -2.69
C THR A 100 14.50 1.37 -2.78
N GLY A 101 15.78 1.40 -3.15
CA GLY A 101 16.67 0.26 -3.02
C GLY A 101 17.12 0.06 -1.57
N ASN A 102 18.06 -0.84 -1.35
CA ASN A 102 18.75 -0.93 -0.08
C ASN A 102 19.76 0.23 0.03
N ASP A 103 19.59 1.06 1.06
CA ASP A 103 20.51 2.16 1.42
C ASP A 103 20.46 3.39 0.50
N ASP A 104 19.34 3.59 -0.18
CA ASP A 104 19.12 4.75 -1.03
C ASP A 104 19.17 6.07 -0.26
N LYS A 105 19.63 7.13 -0.94
CA LYS A 105 19.61 8.51 -0.42
C LYS A 105 18.94 9.41 -1.42
N ILE A 106 17.65 9.67 -1.20
CA ILE A 106 16.79 10.29 -2.19
C ILE A 106 16.03 11.46 -1.58
N GLU A 107 15.84 12.49 -2.39
CA GLU A 107 15.06 13.67 -2.02
C GLU A 107 14.00 13.92 -3.09
N PHE A 108 12.75 14.04 -2.66
CA PHE A 108 11.65 14.49 -3.49
C PHE A 108 11.14 15.83 -2.99
N SER A 109 10.86 16.74 -3.93
CA SER A 109 10.26 18.01 -3.56
C SER A 109 9.39 18.62 -4.64
N ASP A 110 8.45 19.46 -4.22
CA ASP A 110 7.58 20.25 -5.09
C ASP A 110 6.77 19.38 -6.05
N ILE A 111 6.13 18.33 -5.51
CA ILE A 111 5.19 17.47 -6.23
C ILE A 111 3.79 17.85 -5.72
N PRO A 112 3.05 18.70 -6.44
CA PRO A 112 1.70 19.08 -6.04
C PRO A 112 0.72 17.92 -6.29
N ALA A 113 -0.39 17.92 -5.54
CA ALA A 113 -1.54 17.09 -5.87
C ALA A 113 -2.47 17.86 -6.81
N ASP A 114 -3.06 17.16 -7.78
CA ASP A 114 -4.11 17.65 -8.69
C ASP A 114 -3.71 18.87 -9.53
N GLN A 115 -2.42 19.13 -9.68
CA GLN A 115 -1.87 20.22 -10.49
C GLN A 115 -0.75 19.72 -11.37
N SER A 116 -0.62 20.31 -12.56
CA SER A 116 0.44 19.92 -13.47
C SER A 116 1.80 20.40 -12.95
N PHE A 117 2.81 19.54 -13.11
CA PHE A 117 4.19 19.86 -12.77
C PHE A 117 5.16 19.34 -13.84
N SER A 118 6.34 19.95 -13.89
CA SER A 118 7.43 19.52 -14.76
C SER A 118 8.72 19.43 -13.96
N ARG A 119 9.27 18.23 -13.82
CA ARG A 119 10.38 17.93 -12.93
C ARG A 119 11.21 16.76 -13.46
N LYS A 120 12.52 16.85 -13.22
CA LYS A 120 13.43 15.71 -13.26
C LYS A 120 13.51 15.13 -11.86
N LEU A 121 13.10 13.88 -11.70
CA LEU A 121 13.09 13.17 -10.43
C LEU A 121 14.15 12.08 -10.46
N ARG A 122 14.91 12.01 -9.37
CA ARG A 122 15.73 10.84 -9.05
C ARG A 122 14.83 9.88 -8.29
N MET A 123 14.39 8.83 -8.98
CA MET A 123 13.47 7.84 -8.43
C MET A 123 14.26 6.82 -7.60
N GLY A 124 13.53 5.95 -6.89
CA GLY A 124 14.09 4.86 -6.11
C GLY A 124 14.88 3.85 -6.92
N SER A 125 15.82 3.15 -6.28
CA SER A 125 16.61 2.07 -6.86
C SER A 125 17.35 2.49 -8.13
N LEU A 126 18.00 3.66 -8.11
CA LEU A 126 18.75 4.26 -9.23
C LEU A 126 17.91 4.68 -10.45
N ALA A 127 16.59 4.61 -10.38
CA ALA A 127 15.72 5.02 -11.48
C ALA A 127 15.64 6.56 -11.62
N SER A 128 15.09 7.02 -12.74
CA SER A 128 14.93 8.44 -13.05
C SER A 128 13.73 8.71 -13.93
N ALA A 129 13.12 9.88 -13.75
CA ALA A 129 11.99 10.33 -14.55
C ALA A 129 12.17 11.79 -14.96
N ASP A 130 12.03 12.10 -16.24
CA ASP A 130 11.91 13.45 -16.78
C ASP A 130 10.44 13.68 -17.17
N LEU A 131 9.70 14.33 -16.28
CA LEU A 131 8.27 14.52 -16.37
C LEU A 131 7.97 15.95 -16.84
N THR A 132 7.11 16.10 -17.85
CA THR A 132 6.62 17.38 -18.35
C THR A 132 5.10 17.40 -18.37
N ASP A 133 4.50 18.44 -17.78
CA ASP A 133 3.04 18.60 -17.72
C ASP A 133 2.32 17.35 -17.18
N THR A 134 2.88 16.75 -16.13
CA THR A 134 2.31 15.59 -15.44
C THR A 134 1.40 16.06 -14.32
N THR A 135 0.21 15.47 -14.20
CA THR A 135 -0.66 15.62 -13.03
C THR A 135 -0.74 14.28 -12.31
N ALA A 136 -0.62 14.30 -10.98
CA ALA A 136 -0.82 13.15 -10.11
C ALA A 136 -1.70 13.56 -8.93
N GLU A 137 -2.59 12.67 -8.48
CA GLU A 137 -3.40 12.90 -7.27
C GLU A 137 -2.56 12.62 -6.00
N PHE A 138 -1.69 11.61 -6.07
CA PHE A 138 -0.84 11.15 -4.97
C PHE A 138 0.59 10.86 -5.42
N PHE A 139 1.52 11.10 -4.50
CA PHE A 139 2.85 10.52 -4.56
C PHE A 139 2.94 9.32 -3.61
N LEU A 140 3.26 8.14 -4.12
CA LEU A 140 3.39 6.92 -3.32
C LEU A 140 4.86 6.49 -3.23
N LEU A 141 5.37 6.34 -2.01
CA LEU A 141 6.76 5.97 -1.77
C LEU A 141 6.87 4.73 -0.92
N TYR A 142 7.47 3.69 -1.46
CA TYR A 142 7.83 2.48 -0.74
C TYR A 142 9.27 2.54 -0.26
N VAL A 143 9.45 2.56 1.06
CA VAL A 143 10.76 2.64 1.71
C VAL A 143 11.19 1.27 2.23
N HIS A 144 12.36 0.86 1.76
CA HIS A 144 13.00 -0.44 2.01
C HIS A 144 14.39 -0.24 2.63
N GLY A 145 14.86 -1.27 3.35
CA GLY A 145 16.23 -1.35 3.85
C GLY A 145 16.64 -0.17 4.74
N SER A 146 17.91 0.26 4.65
CA SER A 146 18.44 1.38 5.43
C SER A 146 18.33 2.74 4.72
N SER A 147 17.34 2.89 3.84
CA SER A 147 17.20 4.09 3.01
C SER A 147 16.95 5.36 3.81
N ASN A 148 17.55 6.46 3.36
CA ASN A 148 17.36 7.80 3.92
C ASN A 148 16.67 8.68 2.87
N VAL A 149 15.41 9.01 3.14
CA VAL A 149 14.56 9.76 2.22
C VAL A 149 14.14 11.09 2.83
N SER A 150 14.17 12.15 2.02
CA SER A 150 13.62 13.46 2.37
C SER A 150 12.47 13.79 1.44
N LEU A 151 11.29 14.09 2.01
CA LEU A 151 10.12 14.58 1.30
C LEU A 151 9.85 16.02 1.71
N SER A 152 9.75 16.93 0.74
CA SER A 152 9.50 18.34 1.01
C SER A 152 8.43 18.92 0.09
N ARG A 153 7.39 19.58 0.63
CA ARG A 153 6.32 20.22 -0.18
C ARG A 153 5.67 19.21 -1.13
N ILE A 154 5.11 18.15 -0.53
CA ILE A 154 4.37 17.12 -1.24
C ILE A 154 2.88 17.32 -0.98
N GLY A 155 2.11 17.50 -2.06
CA GLY A 155 0.70 17.91 -1.99
C GLY A 155 -0.21 16.87 -1.35
N ARG A 156 -0.01 15.59 -1.69
CA ARG A 156 -0.63 14.40 -1.06
C ARG A 156 0.31 13.21 -1.21
N ALA A 157 0.47 12.43 -0.16
CA ALA A 157 1.35 11.27 -0.15
C ALA A 157 0.70 10.06 0.52
N GLN A 158 0.97 8.88 -0.03
CA GLN A 158 0.83 7.60 0.66
C GLN A 158 2.23 7.04 0.88
N LEU A 159 2.52 6.57 2.10
CA LEU A 159 3.88 6.20 2.50
C LEU A 159 3.91 4.75 2.93
N ALA A 160 4.67 3.94 2.23
CA ALA A 160 4.81 2.53 2.51
C ALA A 160 6.18 2.24 3.15
N ILE A 161 6.20 1.38 4.16
CA ILE A 161 7.42 0.89 4.81
C ILE A 161 7.43 -0.64 4.87
N ALA A 162 8.59 -1.24 4.64
CA ALA A 162 8.80 -2.68 4.80
C ALA A 162 9.78 -2.97 5.95
N PRO A 163 9.36 -2.80 7.22
CA PRO A 163 10.28 -2.88 8.35
C PRO A 163 10.65 -4.33 8.71
N ALA A 164 11.93 -4.54 8.99
CA ALA A 164 12.48 -5.75 9.61
C ALA A 164 13.31 -5.36 10.85
N CYS A 165 12.63 -4.78 11.84
CA CYS A 165 13.24 -4.09 12.97
C CYS A 165 12.32 -4.09 14.19
N GLN A 166 12.77 -3.46 15.28
CA GLN A 166 12.11 -3.48 16.58
C GLN A 166 11.94 -2.07 17.16
N GLY A 167 10.88 -1.86 17.92
CA GLY A 167 10.61 -0.65 18.69
C GLY A 167 9.22 -0.06 18.45
N THR A 168 9.05 1.22 18.77
CA THR A 168 7.77 1.91 18.65
C THR A 168 7.80 2.88 17.47
N LEU A 169 6.76 2.84 16.63
CA LEU A 169 6.58 3.73 15.50
C LEU A 169 5.28 4.53 15.69
N LYS A 170 5.38 5.83 15.40
CA LYS A 170 4.23 6.72 15.22
C LYS A 170 4.25 7.16 13.77
N LEU A 171 3.19 6.81 13.04
CA LEU A 171 3.04 7.13 11.62
C LEU A 171 2.17 8.37 11.48
N PRO A 172 2.76 9.56 11.29
CA PRO A 172 2.00 10.80 11.27
C PRO A 172 1.16 10.91 9.99
N HIS A 173 0.01 11.58 10.08
CA HIS A 173 -0.90 11.83 8.95
C HIS A 173 -1.34 13.31 8.95
N GLY A 174 -1.94 13.75 7.85
CA GLY A 174 -2.27 15.15 7.57
C GLY A 174 -1.03 15.95 7.14
N LEU A 175 -1.06 17.27 7.32
CA LEU A 175 0.08 18.14 7.02
C LEU A 175 1.18 17.99 8.07
N ILE A 176 2.32 17.43 7.66
CA ILE A 176 3.41 16.99 8.52
C ILE A 176 4.65 17.86 8.33
N GLY A 177 5.19 18.32 9.46
CA GLY A 177 6.45 19.05 9.51
C GLY A 177 6.39 20.44 8.88
N SER A 178 7.50 21.15 8.98
CA SER A 178 7.73 22.43 8.33
C SER A 178 9.20 22.62 8.01
N ALA A 179 9.55 23.62 7.20
CA ALA A 179 10.94 23.83 6.79
C ALA A 179 11.86 24.07 8.01
N LYS A 180 11.31 24.64 9.09
CA LYS A 180 12.03 24.88 10.36
C LYS A 180 12.02 23.68 11.29
N THR A 181 10.94 22.89 11.27
CA THR A 181 10.71 21.78 12.19
C THR A 181 10.18 20.58 11.39
N PRO A 182 11.08 19.86 10.70
CA PRO A 182 10.72 18.64 9.98
C PRO A 182 10.41 17.52 10.96
N VAL A 183 9.57 16.59 10.55
CA VAL A 183 9.32 15.34 11.30
C VAL A 183 10.24 14.27 10.78
N ILE A 184 10.80 13.45 11.69
CA ILE A 184 11.64 12.31 11.34
C ILE A 184 10.89 11.04 11.71
N VAL A 185 10.78 10.10 10.77
CA VAL A 185 10.18 8.78 10.98
C VAL A 185 11.24 7.71 10.69
N PRO A 186 11.55 6.81 11.64
CA PRO A 186 11.09 6.81 13.03
C PRO A 186 11.62 8.02 13.81
N GLU A 187 10.92 8.39 14.89
CA GLU A 187 11.43 9.40 15.82
C GLU A 187 12.78 8.93 16.41
N PRO A 188 13.74 9.85 16.67
CA PRO A 188 15.04 9.48 17.21
C PRO A 188 14.93 8.69 18.53
N GLY A 189 15.45 7.46 18.52
CA GLY A 189 15.44 6.56 19.69
C GLY A 189 14.17 5.75 19.88
N ALA A 190 13.14 5.93 19.04
CA ALA A 190 11.89 5.19 19.16
C ALA A 190 12.00 3.73 18.67
N SER A 191 12.86 3.47 17.69
CA SER A 191 13.10 2.12 17.15
C SER A 191 14.54 1.95 16.65
N ASN A 192 14.94 0.69 16.44
CA ASN A 192 16.20 0.34 15.79
C ASN A 192 16.05 0.19 14.26
N CYS A 193 14.90 0.60 13.69
CA CYS A 193 14.68 0.52 12.25
C CYS A 193 15.76 1.31 11.51
N PRO A 194 16.30 0.79 10.39
CA PRO A 194 17.45 1.41 9.75
C PRO A 194 17.07 2.54 8.79
N PHE A 195 15.85 2.53 8.22
CA PHE A 195 15.37 3.59 7.36
C PHE A 195 15.16 4.92 8.10
N ARG A 196 15.26 6.04 7.38
CA ARG A 196 14.93 7.37 7.89
C ARG A 196 14.13 8.13 6.85
N LEU A 197 12.94 8.60 7.22
CA LEU A 197 12.17 9.56 6.44
C LEU A 197 12.24 10.91 7.15
N ARG A 198 12.58 11.96 6.40
CA ARG A 198 12.46 13.36 6.82
C ARG A 198 11.31 13.99 6.07
N LEU A 199 10.28 14.41 6.79
CA LEU A 199 9.04 14.94 6.23
C LEU A 199 8.94 16.44 6.53
N ASN A 200 8.74 17.24 5.49
CA ASN A 200 8.63 18.69 5.56
C ASN A 200 7.49 19.19 4.66
N GLU A 201 6.41 19.75 5.22
CA GLU A 201 5.26 20.21 4.43
C GLU A 201 4.75 19.10 3.51
N VAL A 202 4.59 17.90 4.08
CA VAL A 202 4.06 16.71 3.41
C VAL A 202 2.66 16.48 3.93
N ASN A 203 1.67 16.47 3.05
CA ASN A 203 0.34 16.01 3.42
C ASN A 203 0.27 14.49 3.24
N ALA A 204 0.47 13.71 4.32
CA ALA A 204 0.38 12.25 4.23
C ALA A 204 -1.03 11.79 4.59
N ASP A 205 -1.64 10.99 3.73
CA ASP A 205 -2.99 10.51 3.92
C ASP A 205 -2.99 9.22 4.76
N THR A 206 -2.29 8.19 4.30
CA THR A 206 -2.20 6.87 4.92
C THR A 206 -0.79 6.29 4.83
N TRP A 207 -0.58 5.21 5.59
CA TRP A 207 0.66 4.45 5.56
C TRP A 207 0.40 2.97 5.28
N ASP A 208 1.28 2.37 4.48
CA ASP A 208 1.31 0.92 4.29
C ASP A 208 2.46 0.33 5.08
N VAL A 209 2.22 -0.78 5.74
CA VAL A 209 3.19 -1.45 6.60
C VAL A 209 3.30 -2.91 6.19
N TYR A 210 4.44 -3.28 5.64
CA TYR A 210 4.76 -4.66 5.25
C TYR A 210 5.85 -5.22 6.18
N ALA A 211 5.47 -5.57 7.40
CA ALA A 211 6.40 -6.11 8.39
C ALA A 211 6.73 -7.58 8.11
N GLY A 212 8.01 -7.92 8.12
CA GLY A 212 8.46 -9.28 7.83
C GLY A 212 9.63 -9.74 8.71
N GLY A 213 9.94 -11.03 8.62
CA GLY A 213 11.06 -11.64 9.33
C GLY A 213 10.85 -11.63 10.84
N GLU A 214 11.78 -11.03 11.56
CA GLU A 214 11.79 -10.93 13.04
C GLU A 214 11.37 -9.53 13.53
N ALA A 215 10.55 -8.82 12.74
CA ALA A 215 10.05 -7.51 13.13
C ALA A 215 9.30 -7.59 14.47
N ASP A 216 9.48 -6.60 15.34
CA ASP A 216 8.83 -6.52 16.65
C ASP A 216 8.44 -5.08 16.95
N LEU A 217 7.27 -4.65 16.45
CA LEU A 217 6.90 -3.25 16.38
C LEU A 217 5.63 -2.95 17.14
N THR A 218 5.63 -1.80 17.81
CA THR A 218 4.44 -1.19 18.37
C THR A 218 4.07 0.04 17.56
N PHE A 219 2.85 0.11 17.03
CA PHE A 219 2.28 1.29 16.38
C PHE A 219 1.33 1.99 17.34
N THR A 220 1.48 3.30 17.45
CA THR A 220 0.58 4.13 18.27
C THR A 220 0.15 5.37 17.51
N ASN A 221 -1.08 5.85 17.74
CA ASN A 221 -1.59 7.09 17.15
C ASN A 221 -1.33 7.20 15.64
N SER A 222 -1.56 6.10 14.92
CA SER A 222 -1.21 5.92 13.52
C SER A 222 -2.45 5.73 12.66
N VAL A 223 -2.35 6.06 11.38
CA VAL A 223 -3.36 5.80 10.37
C VAL A 223 -2.74 4.92 9.30
N ILE A 224 -3.17 3.67 9.25
CA ILE A 224 -2.57 2.60 8.44
C ILE A 224 -3.60 2.11 7.43
N ASP A 225 -3.25 2.14 6.15
CA ASP A 225 -4.11 1.62 5.07
C ASP A 225 -3.99 0.10 4.99
N GLU A 226 -2.76 -0.35 4.75
CA GLU A 226 -2.38 -1.74 4.67
C GLU A 226 -1.47 -2.14 5.83
N LEU A 227 -1.78 -3.28 6.45
CA LEU A 227 -0.99 -3.85 7.53
C LEU A 227 -0.77 -5.34 7.27
N THR A 228 0.42 -5.68 6.82
CA THR A 228 0.85 -7.06 6.60
C THR A 228 1.91 -7.46 7.60
N ALA A 229 1.75 -8.63 8.20
CA ALA A 229 2.76 -9.28 9.01
C ALA A 229 3.03 -10.69 8.48
N ASN A 230 4.30 -11.02 8.24
CA ASN A 230 4.71 -12.33 7.72
C ASN A 230 5.95 -12.87 8.45
N GLY A 231 6.17 -14.18 8.39
CA GLY A 231 7.28 -14.86 9.04
C GLY A 231 7.04 -14.95 10.55
N HIS A 232 7.97 -14.44 11.35
CA HIS A 232 7.86 -14.38 12.80
C HIS A 232 7.59 -12.95 13.32
N ALA A 233 7.11 -12.07 12.42
CA ALA A 233 6.85 -10.68 12.75
C ALA A 233 5.80 -10.57 13.86
N ARG A 234 6.06 -9.72 14.84
CA ARG A 234 5.16 -9.39 15.95
C ARG A 234 4.81 -7.92 15.87
N LEU A 235 3.53 -7.63 15.72
CA LEU A 235 3.02 -6.28 15.68
C LEU A 235 2.03 -6.07 16.80
N THR A 236 2.14 -4.93 17.44
CA THR A 236 1.17 -4.43 18.40
C THR A 236 0.66 -3.09 17.90
N VAL A 237 -0.64 -2.87 17.89
CA VAL A 237 -1.27 -1.63 17.43
C VAL A 237 -2.21 -1.13 18.53
N HIS A 238 -2.01 0.12 18.94
CA HIS A 238 -2.84 0.78 19.95
C HIS A 238 -3.26 2.16 19.48
N ASP A 239 -4.44 2.61 19.89
CA ASP A 239 -4.95 3.97 19.65
C ASP A 239 -4.81 4.41 18.18
N SER A 240 -5.12 3.52 17.24
CA SER A 240 -4.85 3.74 15.81
C SER A 240 -6.06 3.36 14.94
N ASP A 241 -6.08 3.89 13.72
CA ASP A 241 -7.03 3.50 12.69
C ASP A 241 -6.31 2.62 11.67
N ILE A 242 -6.79 1.39 11.50
CA ILE A 242 -6.35 0.46 10.45
C ILE A 242 -7.49 0.33 9.45
N TYR A 243 -7.37 0.95 8.27
CA TYR A 243 -8.44 0.90 7.26
C TYR A 243 -8.61 -0.49 6.66
N ALA A 244 -7.61 -1.35 6.82
CA ALA A 244 -7.66 -2.77 6.45
C ALA A 244 -8.00 -2.97 4.97
N ASP A 245 -7.51 -2.07 4.09
CA ASP A 245 -7.53 -2.32 2.65
C ASP A 245 -6.73 -3.59 2.34
N TRP A 246 -5.64 -3.78 3.07
CA TRP A 246 -5.01 -5.09 3.16
C TRP A 246 -4.46 -5.35 4.56
N LEU A 247 -5.30 -5.90 5.45
CA LEU A 247 -4.85 -6.44 6.73
C LEU A 247 -4.67 -7.95 6.62
N SER A 248 -3.41 -8.41 6.61
CA SER A 248 -3.09 -9.83 6.45
C SER A 248 -1.99 -10.33 7.35
N LEU A 249 -2.16 -11.55 7.86
CA LEU A 249 -1.12 -12.30 8.57
C LEU A 249 -0.85 -13.63 7.87
N ASP A 250 0.43 -13.99 7.79
CA ASP A 250 0.88 -15.30 7.32
C ASP A 250 2.12 -15.80 8.08
N GLY A 251 2.45 -17.08 7.92
CA GLY A 251 3.57 -17.73 8.61
C GLY A 251 3.28 -17.99 10.09
N GLU A 252 4.13 -17.50 10.98
CA GLU A 252 3.98 -17.55 12.44
C GLU A 252 3.80 -16.15 13.04
N ALA A 253 3.30 -15.21 12.23
CA ALA A 253 3.17 -13.82 12.62
C ALA A 253 2.19 -13.63 13.78
N GLN A 254 2.43 -12.59 14.57
CA GLN A 254 1.58 -12.21 15.71
C GLN A 254 1.10 -10.77 15.52
N LEU A 255 -0.20 -10.55 15.68
CA LEU A 255 -0.80 -9.21 15.71
C LEU A 255 -1.63 -9.07 16.97
N GLN A 256 -1.38 -8.02 17.74
CA GLN A 256 -2.29 -7.55 18.78
C GLN A 256 -2.80 -6.16 18.39
N VAL A 257 -4.11 -5.98 18.36
CA VAL A 257 -4.76 -4.68 18.15
C VAL A 257 -5.61 -4.38 19.36
N ASP A 258 -5.41 -3.21 19.97
CA ASP A 258 -6.22 -2.78 21.11
C ASP A 258 -6.61 -1.30 21.03
N GLN A 259 -7.79 -0.96 21.56
CA GLN A 259 -8.35 0.39 21.56
C GLN A 259 -8.27 1.11 20.19
N SER A 260 -8.60 0.38 19.12
CA SER A 260 -8.35 0.83 17.75
C SER A 260 -9.56 0.58 16.84
N THR A 261 -9.57 1.23 15.68
CA THR A 261 -10.54 0.94 14.61
C THR A 261 -9.92 -0.02 13.60
N VAL A 262 -10.66 -1.05 13.17
CA VAL A 262 -10.25 -1.94 12.09
C VAL A 262 -11.35 -2.00 11.03
N GLY A 263 -11.07 -1.48 9.85
CA GLY A 263 -11.98 -1.46 8.72
C GLY A 263 -12.10 -0.09 8.06
N ALA A 264 -12.67 -0.09 6.86
CA ALA A 264 -12.49 1.00 5.92
C ALA A 264 -13.56 2.11 6.00
N GLN A 265 -14.48 2.19 6.98
CA GLN A 265 -15.66 3.09 6.88
C GLN A 265 -15.35 4.55 6.50
N ARG A 266 -14.29 5.11 7.12
CA ARG A 266 -13.85 6.48 6.87
C ARG A 266 -13.22 6.61 5.49
N LEU A 267 -12.38 5.65 5.11
CA LEU A 267 -11.79 5.57 3.77
C LEU A 267 -12.85 5.32 2.70
N ALA A 268 -13.82 4.42 2.90
CA ALA A 268 -14.91 4.13 1.99
C ALA A 268 -15.76 5.37 1.64
N THR A 269 -15.84 6.35 2.55
CA THR A 269 -16.52 7.63 2.29
C THR A 269 -15.64 8.58 1.45
N GLN A 270 -14.32 8.44 1.52
CA GLN A 270 -13.34 9.31 0.84
C GLN A 270 -12.80 8.71 -0.47
N ARG A 271 -12.64 7.39 -0.52
CA ARG A 271 -11.99 6.50 -1.50
C ARG A 271 -12.63 5.10 -1.44
N PRO A 272 -13.90 4.94 -1.88
CA PRO A 272 -14.58 3.64 -1.92
C PRO A 272 -13.86 2.59 -2.80
N ASP A 273 -12.99 3.04 -3.68
CA ASP A 273 -12.16 2.22 -4.57
C ASP A 273 -11.00 1.51 -3.84
N LEU A 274 -10.56 2.04 -2.70
CA LEU A 274 -9.47 1.50 -1.86
C LEU A 274 -9.98 0.87 -0.56
N ALA A 275 -11.28 0.63 -0.45
CA ALA A 275 -11.87 0.13 0.78
C ALA A 275 -12.14 -1.38 0.66
N THR A 276 -11.16 -2.24 0.93
CA THR A 276 -11.51 -3.64 1.21
C THR A 276 -12.06 -3.83 2.62
N SER A 277 -12.74 -4.95 2.82
CA SER A 277 -13.65 -5.14 3.93
C SER A 277 -13.35 -6.38 4.77
N GLN A 278 -12.08 -6.83 4.85
CA GLN A 278 -11.75 -7.96 5.72
C GLN A 278 -10.30 -8.03 6.24
N VAL A 279 -10.20 -8.49 7.48
CA VAL A 279 -8.99 -9.06 8.09
C VAL A 279 -8.78 -10.47 7.57
N ARG A 280 -7.56 -10.82 7.13
CA ARG A 280 -7.18 -12.19 6.75
C ARG A 280 -6.10 -12.73 7.68
N VAL A 281 -6.34 -13.89 8.29
CA VAL A 281 -5.38 -14.57 9.17
C VAL A 281 -5.12 -15.98 8.64
N ASN A 282 -3.89 -16.23 8.20
CA ASN A 282 -3.49 -17.46 7.51
C ASN A 282 -2.30 -18.13 8.22
N GLY A 283 -1.84 -19.29 7.72
CA GLY A 283 -0.67 -19.99 8.24
C GLY A 283 -0.89 -20.52 9.66
N HIS A 284 0.13 -20.35 10.50
CA HIS A 284 0.12 -20.58 11.95
C HIS A 284 0.07 -19.27 12.73
N SER A 285 -0.44 -18.21 12.11
CA SER A 285 -0.45 -16.86 12.68
C SER A 285 -1.43 -16.73 13.84
N HIS A 286 -1.16 -15.76 14.71
CA HIS A 286 -1.98 -15.45 15.88
C HIS A 286 -2.40 -13.98 15.85
N ALA A 287 -3.71 -13.72 15.90
CA ALA A 287 -4.25 -12.37 15.97
C ALA A 287 -5.13 -12.20 17.21
N THR A 288 -4.95 -11.11 17.95
CA THR A 288 -5.79 -10.71 19.07
C THR A 288 -6.34 -9.31 18.81
N PHE A 289 -7.64 -9.14 18.99
CA PHE A 289 -8.35 -7.87 18.84
C PHE A 289 -9.12 -7.57 20.12
N ASP A 290 -8.65 -6.58 20.89
CA ASP A 290 -9.21 -6.19 22.19
C ASP A 290 -9.82 -4.77 22.07
N HIS A 291 -11.04 -4.54 22.56
CA HIS A 291 -11.67 -3.20 22.50
C HIS A 291 -11.70 -2.55 21.10
N VAL A 292 -11.81 -3.37 20.06
CA VAL A 292 -11.75 -2.91 18.66
C VAL A 292 -13.14 -2.50 18.16
N ASN A 293 -13.18 -1.41 17.39
CA ASN A 293 -14.34 -1.06 16.57
C ASN A 293 -14.16 -1.64 15.15
N PHE A 294 -14.84 -2.74 14.85
CA PHE A 294 -14.78 -3.36 13.53
C PHE A 294 -15.78 -2.74 12.54
N ASP A 295 -15.29 -2.42 11.35
CA ASP A 295 -16.13 -2.14 10.16
C ASP A 295 -15.83 -3.13 9.00
N CYS A 296 -15.13 -4.21 9.28
CA CYS A 296 -14.80 -5.25 8.32
C CYS A 296 -15.26 -6.64 8.83
N GLY A 297 -15.15 -7.65 7.96
CA GLY A 297 -15.23 -9.04 8.37
C GLY A 297 -13.87 -9.58 8.84
N VAL A 298 -13.89 -10.78 9.41
CA VAL A 298 -12.69 -11.54 9.77
C VAL A 298 -12.73 -12.88 9.06
N VAL A 299 -11.64 -13.23 8.39
CA VAL A 299 -11.44 -14.51 7.70
C VAL A 299 -10.19 -15.18 8.27
N ALA A 300 -10.39 -16.33 8.92
CA ALA A 300 -9.30 -17.16 9.44
C ALA A 300 -9.25 -18.49 8.69
N ILE A 301 -8.10 -18.87 8.17
CA ILE A 301 -7.93 -20.12 7.39
C ILE A 301 -6.71 -20.91 7.90
N GLU A 302 -6.53 -22.12 7.39
CA GLU A 302 -5.41 -23.02 7.70
C GLU A 302 -5.28 -23.35 9.20
N ASN A 303 -4.16 -23.07 9.86
CA ASN A 303 -3.89 -23.37 11.28
C ASN A 303 -3.86 -22.09 12.14
N SER A 304 -4.46 -21.01 11.67
CA SER A 304 -4.41 -19.72 12.35
C SER A 304 -5.27 -19.69 13.62
N THR A 305 -4.92 -18.80 14.53
CA THR A 305 -5.70 -18.51 15.74
C THR A 305 -6.08 -17.03 15.78
N THR A 306 -7.36 -16.75 15.98
CA THR A 306 -7.87 -15.39 16.20
C THR A 306 -8.65 -15.32 17.49
N VAL A 307 -8.37 -14.31 18.31
CA VAL A 307 -9.10 -13.99 19.54
C VAL A 307 -9.69 -12.60 19.39
N ILE A 308 -10.98 -12.46 19.69
CA ILE A 308 -11.68 -11.17 19.71
C ILE A 308 -12.28 -11.01 21.11
N HIS A 309 -11.79 -10.04 21.86
CA HIS A 309 -12.21 -9.80 23.23
C HIS A 309 -12.79 -8.39 23.38
N ASP A 310 -13.92 -8.26 24.09
CA ASP A 310 -14.54 -6.97 24.42
C ASP A 310 -14.64 -5.99 23.24
N SER A 311 -14.96 -6.48 22.04
CA SER A 311 -15.09 -5.61 20.85
C SER A 311 -16.11 -4.50 21.09
N VAL A 312 -15.76 -3.26 20.76
CA VAL A 312 -16.67 -2.10 20.83
C VAL A 312 -17.79 -2.25 19.79
N THR A 313 -17.41 -2.68 18.58
CA THR A 313 -18.35 -3.07 17.51
C THR A 313 -17.90 -4.43 16.99
N SER A 314 -18.82 -5.40 16.89
CA SER A 314 -18.50 -6.72 16.36
C SER A 314 -18.14 -6.70 14.88
N PRO A 315 -17.28 -7.63 14.39
CA PRO A 315 -17.04 -7.80 12.96
C PRO A 315 -18.34 -8.01 12.17
N LYS A 316 -18.38 -7.55 10.92
CA LYS A 316 -19.55 -7.73 10.04
C LYS A 316 -19.87 -9.22 9.80
N TYR A 317 -18.84 -10.05 9.75
CA TYR A 317 -18.94 -11.51 9.65
C TYR A 317 -17.65 -12.15 10.17
N ILE A 318 -17.74 -13.42 10.56
CA ILE A 318 -16.59 -14.27 10.86
C ILE A 318 -16.66 -15.50 9.95
N ARG A 319 -15.60 -15.76 9.20
CA ARG A 319 -15.44 -16.98 8.39
C ARG A 319 -14.23 -17.75 8.86
N ARG A 320 -14.38 -19.07 8.92
CA ARG A 320 -13.33 -20.00 9.30
C ARG A 320 -13.30 -21.19 8.36
N SER A 321 -12.12 -21.62 7.95
CA SER A 321 -11.89 -22.87 7.21
C SER A 321 -10.77 -23.69 7.84
N ASP A 322 -10.65 -24.95 7.40
CA ASP A 322 -9.58 -25.87 7.79
C ASP A 322 -9.51 -26.12 9.30
N ARG A 323 -8.38 -25.80 9.94
CA ARG A 323 -8.14 -25.96 11.37
C ARG A 323 -8.07 -24.60 12.09
N ALA A 324 -8.51 -23.53 11.43
CA ALA A 324 -8.48 -22.19 11.96
C ALA A 324 -9.40 -22.09 13.17
N THR A 325 -8.92 -21.42 14.22
CA THR A 325 -9.67 -21.23 15.45
C THR A 325 -9.98 -19.75 15.62
N VAL A 326 -11.27 -19.41 15.75
CA VAL A 326 -11.71 -18.08 16.17
C VAL A 326 -12.42 -18.20 17.51
N LYS A 327 -11.95 -17.46 18.52
CA LYS A 327 -12.56 -17.39 19.85
C LYS A 327 -13.06 -15.96 20.09
N THR A 328 -14.29 -15.84 20.57
CA THR A 328 -14.87 -14.55 20.93
C THR A 328 -15.32 -14.54 22.38
N ASP A 329 -15.04 -13.45 23.10
CA ASP A 329 -15.50 -13.21 24.47
C ASP A 329 -15.83 -11.72 24.67
N PRO A 330 -17.10 -11.32 24.82
CA PRO A 330 -18.29 -12.16 24.87
C PRO A 330 -18.55 -12.86 23.52
N ARG A 331 -19.33 -13.94 23.57
CA ARG A 331 -19.74 -14.66 22.36
C ARG A 331 -20.49 -13.73 21.39
N LEU A 332 -19.97 -13.55 20.19
CA LEU A 332 -20.53 -12.62 19.21
C LEU A 332 -21.64 -13.26 18.36
N PRO A 333 -22.69 -12.49 17.97
CA PRO A 333 -23.82 -13.01 17.19
C PRO A 333 -23.48 -13.39 15.74
N VAL A 334 -22.29 -13.04 15.26
CA VAL A 334 -21.83 -13.21 13.87
C VAL A 334 -21.12 -14.55 13.60
N GLU A 335 -20.98 -15.42 14.61
CA GLU A 335 -20.26 -16.70 14.52
C GLU A 335 -20.89 -17.73 13.56
N ASP A 336 -22.19 -17.60 13.24
CA ASP A 336 -22.97 -18.65 12.55
C ASP A 336 -23.32 -18.34 11.08
N LEU A 337 -22.85 -17.24 10.49
CA LEU A 337 -23.22 -16.83 9.12
C LEU A 337 -22.30 -17.36 7.99
N GLY A 338 -21.34 -18.24 8.29
CA GLY A 338 -20.21 -18.50 7.37
C GLY A 338 -19.79 -19.95 7.16
N LYS A 339 -20.65 -20.95 7.41
CA LYS A 339 -20.39 -22.28 6.82
C LYS A 339 -20.80 -22.23 5.36
N GLU A 340 -19.86 -22.57 4.48
CA GLU A 340 -19.98 -22.69 3.00
C GLU A 340 -19.61 -21.44 2.20
N ILE A 341 -18.42 -21.48 1.57
CA ILE A 341 -18.30 -21.66 0.11
C ILE A 341 -17.22 -22.73 -0.13
#